data_AF-A0A1Q3UUM9-F1
#
_entry.id   AF-A0A1Q3UUM9-F1
#
_cell.length_a   1.000
_cell.length_b   1.000
_cell.length_c   1.000
_cell.angle_alpha   90.00
_cell.angle_beta   90.00
_cell.angle_gamma   90.00
#
_symmetry.space_group_name_H-M   'P 1'
#
loop_
_entity.id
_entity.type
_entity.pdbx_description
1 polymer ?
#
loop_
_entity_poly.entity_id
_entity_poly.type
_entity_poly.pdbx_seq_one_letter_code
_entity_poly.pdbx_strand_id
1 'polypeptide(L)'
;MPASPDEDAPEMVNREQDDEPAQAQTVAASARQARPLEDSRKAPARGEGDDAQDLVDHMRQMERSGRIDMDAYRGERSDDDEDDELGPGGVEDDEPRGAP
;
A
#
# COMPACT_ATOMS: atom_id res chain seq x y z
N MET A 1 -36.98 -24.14 11.77
CA MET A 1 -35.62 -24.65 12.05
C MET A 1 -34.75 -24.21 10.89
N PRO A 2 -33.54 -23.66 11.09
CA PRO A 2 -32.59 -23.51 9.99
C PRO A 2 -32.22 -24.92 9.47
N ALA A 3 -32.11 -25.07 8.15
CA ALA A 3 -31.71 -26.32 7.50
C ALA A 3 -30.25 -26.65 7.85
N SER A 4 -29.92 -27.94 7.92
CA SER A 4 -28.54 -28.38 8.15
C SER A 4 -27.77 -28.34 6.82
N PRO A 5 -26.49 -27.96 6.79
CA PRO A 5 -25.71 -27.89 5.54
C PRO A 5 -25.57 -29.24 4.82
N ASP A 6 -25.83 -30.35 5.52
CA ASP A 6 -25.91 -31.71 4.95
C ASP A 6 -27.18 -31.96 4.11
N GLU A 7 -28.19 -31.09 4.20
CA GLU A 7 -29.46 -31.18 3.46
C GLU A 7 -29.49 -30.32 2.19
N ASP A 8 -28.46 -29.49 1.98
CA ASP A 8 -28.35 -28.55 0.87
C ASP A 8 -27.60 -29.16 -0.33
N ALA A 9 -28.02 -28.83 -1.55
CA ALA A 9 -27.31 -29.21 -2.76
C ALA A 9 -25.91 -28.53 -2.79
N PRO A 10 -24.86 -29.14 -3.39
CA PRO A 10 -23.49 -28.64 -3.28
C PRO A 10 -23.29 -27.21 -3.82
N GLU A 11 -24.17 -26.74 -4.71
CA GLU A 11 -24.21 -25.36 -5.22
C GLU A 11 -24.83 -24.34 -4.25
N MET A 12 -25.56 -24.81 -3.23
CA MET A 12 -26.13 -23.99 -2.15
C MET A 12 -25.16 -23.85 -0.97
N VAL A 13 -24.10 -24.66 -0.93
CA VAL A 13 -23.07 -24.62 0.10
C VAL A 13 -21.95 -23.69 -0.33
N ASN A 14 -21.79 -22.59 0.39
CA ASN A 14 -20.66 -21.69 0.21
C ASN A 14 -19.55 -22.05 1.21
N ARG A 15 -18.49 -22.70 0.71
CA ARG A 15 -17.37 -23.17 1.54
C ARG A 15 -16.68 -22.04 2.31
N GLU A 16 -16.65 -20.83 1.75
CA GLU A 16 -16.09 -19.65 2.41
C GLU A 16 -16.99 -19.10 3.52
N GLN A 17 -18.29 -19.39 3.51
CA GLN A 17 -19.21 -19.02 4.61
C GLN A 17 -19.14 -20.00 5.78
N ASP A 18 -18.89 -21.28 5.49
CA ASP A 18 -18.70 -22.34 6.49
C ASP A 18 -17.32 -22.29 7.16
N ASP A 19 -16.41 -21.47 6.66
CA ASP A 19 -15.08 -21.25 7.24
C ASP A 19 -15.14 -20.35 8.48
N GLU A 20 -15.73 -20.91 9.56
CA GLU A 20 -15.83 -20.30 10.88
C GLU A 20 -14.51 -19.68 11.40
N PRO A 21 -13.33 -20.33 11.30
CA PRO A 21 -12.10 -19.75 11.80
C PRO A 21 -11.62 -18.53 11.00
N ALA A 22 -12.05 -18.36 9.74
CA ALA A 22 -11.76 -17.18 8.93
C ALA A 22 -12.72 -16.00 9.21
N GLN A 23 -13.82 -16.22 9.93
CA GLN A 23 -14.79 -15.18 10.24
C GLN A 23 -14.19 -14.12 11.17
N ALA A 24 -14.49 -12.85 10.90
CA ALA A 24 -13.89 -11.71 11.60
C ALA A 24 -14.12 -11.76 13.13
N GLN A 25 -15.31 -12.18 13.57
CA GLN A 25 -15.64 -12.34 14.99
C GLN A 25 -14.77 -13.39 15.68
N THR A 26 -14.50 -14.51 15.01
CA THR A 26 -13.71 -15.63 15.53
C THR A 26 -12.24 -15.25 15.61
N VAL A 27 -11.72 -14.59 14.57
CA VAL A 27 -10.36 -14.02 14.56
C VAL A 27 -10.19 -12.99 15.68
N ALA A 28 -11.14 -12.06 15.82
CA ALA A 28 -11.08 -11.03 16.85
C ALA A 28 -11.19 -11.62 18.28
N ALA A 29 -12.04 -12.62 18.48
CA ALA A 29 -12.16 -13.32 19.75
C ALA A 29 -10.88 -14.09 20.10
N SER A 30 -10.29 -14.79 19.12
CA SER A 30 -9.00 -15.48 19.26
C SER A 30 -7.87 -14.50 19.60
N ALA A 31 -7.78 -13.37 18.91
CA ALA A 31 -6.78 -12.33 19.18
C ALA A 31 -6.91 -11.73 20.59
N ARG A 32 -8.14 -11.62 21.13
CA ARG A 32 -8.37 -11.15 22.51
C ARG A 32 -7.99 -12.19 23.57
N GLN A 33 -8.10 -13.47 23.24
CA GLN A 33 -7.76 -14.58 24.12
C GLN A 33 -6.27 -14.95 24.05
N ALA A 34 -5.61 -14.59 22.94
CA ALA A 34 -4.17 -14.71 22.78
C ALA A 34 -3.46 -13.93 23.89
N ARG A 35 -2.45 -14.55 24.50
CA ARG A 35 -1.65 -13.88 25.53
C ARG A 35 -0.95 -12.67 24.89
N PRO A 36 -0.80 -11.55 25.63
CA PRO A 36 0.03 -10.45 25.16
C PRO A 36 1.40 -10.97 24.73
N LEU A 37 1.89 -10.49 23.59
CA LEU A 37 3.28 -10.71 23.20
C LEU A 37 4.18 -10.16 24.32
N GLU A 38 5.25 -10.88 24.65
CA GLU A 38 6.20 -10.40 25.65
C GLU A 38 6.80 -9.06 25.21
N ASP A 39 7.21 -8.25 26.21
CA ASP A 39 7.84 -6.96 25.98
C ASP A 39 9.02 -7.12 25.02
N SER A 40 8.82 -6.65 23.79
CA SER A 40 9.82 -6.71 22.74
C SER A 40 10.72 -5.49 22.85
N ARG A 41 12.03 -5.71 23.10
CA ARG A 41 13.02 -4.63 23.03
C ARG A 41 13.14 -4.14 21.60
N LYS A 42 12.65 -2.92 21.35
CA LYS A 42 12.91 -2.22 20.07
C LYS A 42 14.40 -1.92 20.00
N ALA A 43 15.00 -2.15 18.83
CA ALA A 43 16.34 -1.63 18.57
C ALA A 43 16.30 -0.10 18.70
N PRO A 44 17.34 0.54 19.24
CA PRO A 44 17.44 1.99 19.20
C PRO A 44 17.31 2.44 17.74
N ALA A 45 16.49 3.47 17.50
CA ALA A 45 16.34 4.05 16.17
C ALA A 45 17.74 4.42 15.66
N ARG A 46 18.16 3.81 14.55
CA ARG A 46 19.42 4.12 13.91
C ARG A 46 19.14 5.12 12.82
N GLY A 47 19.48 6.38 13.09
CA GLY A 47 19.62 7.41 12.06
C GLY A 47 18.40 8.29 11.85
N GLU A 48 18.05 9.08 12.86
CA GLU A 48 17.66 10.46 12.59
C GLU A 48 18.84 11.29 13.09
N GLY A 49 19.84 11.47 12.22
CA GLY A 49 20.74 12.59 12.43
C GLY A 49 19.90 13.86 12.30
N ASP A 50 20.13 14.84 13.17
CA ASP A 50 19.51 16.18 13.12
C ASP A 50 19.64 16.88 11.75
N ASP A 51 20.46 16.32 10.86
CA ASP A 51 20.79 16.85 9.54
C ASP A 51 19.94 16.26 8.39
N ALA A 52 19.10 15.24 8.65
CA ALA A 52 18.15 14.74 7.66
C ALA A 52 16.89 15.62 7.66
N GLN A 53 16.47 16.11 6.48
CA GLN A 53 15.21 16.85 6.38
C GLN A 53 14.04 15.95 6.78
N ASP A 54 13.25 16.40 7.75
CA ASP A 54 11.96 15.78 8.04
C ASP A 54 10.93 16.11 6.93
N LEU A 55 9.76 15.46 6.98
CA LEU A 55 8.69 15.67 6.00
C LEU A 55 8.24 17.14 5.93
N VAL A 56 8.21 17.83 7.07
CA VAL A 56 7.74 19.22 7.17
C VAL A 56 8.78 20.18 6.58
N ASP A 57 10.05 19.95 6.84
CA ASP A 57 11.16 20.71 6.28
C ASP A 57 11.26 20.54 4.76
N HIS A 58 11.03 19.32 4.27
CA HIS A 58 10.95 19.05 2.84
C HIS A 58 9.75 19.76 2.19
N MET A 59 8.55 19.68 2.79
CA MET A 59 7.37 20.40 2.29
C MET A 59 7.60 21.92 2.25
N ARG A 60 8.22 22.48 3.29
CA ARG A 60 8.60 23.91 3.33
C ARG A 60 9.65 24.26 2.29
N GLN A 61 10.56 23.35 1.96
CA GLN A 61 11.52 23.55 0.88
C GLN A 61 10.82 23.60 -0.49
N MET A 62 9.86 22.71 -0.74
CA MET A 62 9.05 22.73 -1.97
C MET A 62 8.25 24.03 -2.09
N GLU A 63 7.58 24.48 -1.02
CA GLU A 63 6.83 25.75 -1.03
C GLU A 63 7.73 26.96 -1.30
N ARG A 64 8.89 27.06 -0.63
CA ARG A 64 9.82 28.20 -0.82
C ARG A 64 10.47 28.21 -2.19
N SER A 65 10.77 27.04 -2.74
CA SER A 65 11.45 26.92 -4.03
C SER A 65 10.49 27.01 -5.21
N GLY A 66 9.18 26.76 -4.98
CA GLY A 66 8.19 26.62 -6.05
C GLY A 66 8.47 25.43 -6.98
N ARG A 67 9.40 24.54 -6.61
CA ARG A 67 9.77 23.36 -7.39
C ARG A 67 9.27 22.14 -6.64
N ILE A 68 8.30 21.46 -7.24
CA ILE A 68 7.87 20.14 -6.81
C ILE A 68 8.85 19.14 -7.41
N ASP A 69 9.34 18.21 -6.59
CA ASP A 69 10.15 17.11 -7.07
C ASP A 69 9.27 16.14 -7.87
N MET A 70 9.50 16.10 -9.19
CA MET A 70 8.81 15.19 -10.10
C MET A 70 9.64 13.92 -10.36
N ASP A 71 10.77 13.72 -9.66
CA ASP A 71 11.65 12.56 -9.83
C ASP A 71 10.93 11.24 -9.55
N ALA A 72 9.90 11.26 -8.71
CA ALA A 72 9.04 10.11 -8.47
C ALA A 72 8.37 9.57 -9.76
N TYR A 73 8.09 10.45 -10.72
CA TYR A 73 7.45 10.11 -12.00
C TYR A 73 8.46 9.95 -13.14
N ARG A 74 9.76 10.10 -12.86
CA ARG A 74 10.81 10.06 -13.88
C ARG A 74 10.96 8.66 -14.44
N GLY A 75 10.55 8.46 -15.69
CA GLY A 75 10.63 7.18 -16.40
C GLY A 75 9.36 6.33 -16.28
N GLU A 76 8.31 6.83 -15.62
CA GLU A 76 6.97 6.26 -15.77
C GLU A 76 6.43 6.53 -17.17
N ARG A 77 5.55 5.62 -17.63
CA ARG A 77 4.85 5.77 -18.91
C ARG A 77 3.81 6.89 -18.80
N SER A 78 3.84 7.83 -19.72
CA SER A 78 2.75 8.74 -20.01
C SER A 78 1.60 7.95 -20.62
N ASP A 79 0.53 7.75 -19.85
CA ASP A 79 -0.74 7.20 -20.34
C ASP A 79 -1.65 8.30 -20.93
N ASP A 80 -1.12 9.50 -21.10
CA ASP A 80 -1.80 10.65 -21.70
C ASP A 80 -1.97 10.44 -23.22
N ASP A 81 -3.17 10.65 -23.74
CA ASP A 81 -3.47 10.54 -25.17
C ASP A 81 -3.17 11.85 -25.94
N GLU A 82 -2.70 12.89 -25.24
CA GLU A 82 -2.43 14.23 -25.76
C GLU A 82 -0.91 14.55 -25.75
N ASP A 83 -0.12 13.76 -26.48
CA ASP A 83 1.37 13.79 -26.56
C ASP A 83 2.03 15.19 -26.75
N ASP A 84 1.29 16.16 -27.29
CA ASP A 84 1.80 17.50 -27.64
C ASP A 84 1.63 18.54 -26.51
N GLU A 85 0.83 18.29 -25.47
CA GLU A 85 0.49 19.30 -24.46
C GLU A 85 1.68 19.64 -23.53
N LEU A 86 2.54 18.66 -23.27
CA LEU A 86 3.71 18.82 -22.39
C LEU A 86 4.96 19.36 -23.11
N GLY A 87 4.85 19.64 -24.42
CA GLY A 87 5.95 20.12 -25.25
C GLY A 87 7.01 19.04 -25.57
N PRO A 88 8.09 19.39 -26.29
CA PRO A 88 9.03 18.41 -26.86
C PRO A 88 9.82 17.58 -25.84
N GLY A 89 9.70 17.87 -24.54
CA GLY A 89 10.30 17.09 -23.46
C GLY A 89 9.33 16.12 -22.75
N GLY A 90 8.03 16.19 -23.05
CA GLY A 90 7.00 15.28 -22.54
C GLY A 90 6.64 14.14 -23.50
N VAL A 91 7.17 14.18 -24.73
CA VAL A 91 7.00 13.09 -25.70
C VAL A 91 7.74 11.86 -25.23
N GLU A 92 7.04 10.74 -25.12
CA GLU A 92 7.68 9.45 -24.84
C GLU A 92 8.63 9.08 -25.98
N ASP A 93 9.87 8.74 -25.65
CA ASP A 93 10.77 8.09 -26.59
C ASP A 93 10.49 6.59 -26.47
N ASP A 94 10.11 5.91 -27.56
CA ASP A 94 9.74 4.48 -27.63
C ASP A 94 10.82 3.51 -27.08
N GLU A 95 11.97 4.04 -26.67
CA GLU A 95 13.06 3.30 -26.06
C GLU A 95 12.75 2.97 -24.58
N PRO A 96 12.72 1.69 -24.16
CA PRO A 96 12.50 1.34 -22.77
C PRO A 96 13.67 1.86 -21.93
N ARG A 97 13.42 2.92 -21.15
CA ARG A 97 14.37 3.45 -20.18
C ARG A 97 14.34 2.60 -18.90
N GLY A 98 14.77 1.35 -19.02
CA GLY A 98 15.06 0.50 -17.88
C GLY A 98 16.37 0.91 -17.21
N ALA A 99 16.36 1.02 -15.89
CA ALA A 99 17.57 1.25 -15.10
C ALA A 99 18.56 0.06 -15.21
N PRO A 100 19.89 0.29 -15.22
CA PRO A 100 20.89 -0.77 -15.09
C PRO A 100 20.93 -1.41 -13.69
#